data_AF-A0A1G1J5X0-F1
#
_entry.id   AF-A0A1G1J5X0-F1
#
_cell.length_a   1.000
_cell.length_b   1.000
_cell.length_c   1.000
_cell.angle_alpha   90.00
_cell.angle_beta   90.00
_cell.angle_gamma   90.00
#
_symmetry.space_group_name_H-M   'P 1'
#
loop_
_entity.id
_entity.type
_entity.pdbx_description
1 polymer ?
#
loop_
_entity_poly.entity_id
_entity_poly.type
_entity_poly.pdbx_seq_one_letter_code
_entity_poly.pdbx_strand_id
1 'polypeptide(L)'
;MNYSLSGLCKCSASGICPFCIELTLSVIAMLLGIFFIWQPKRIIEAQIAIYRPFNWKIEPVSMEKEIRNTRLMGVAVLIVGVISLISMIMASRVY
;
A
#
# COMPACT_ATOMS: atom_id res chain seq x y z
N MET A 1 -0.51 31.54 -8.73
CA MET A 1 -1.11 30.54 -9.66
C MET A 1 -2.04 29.66 -8.84
N ASN A 2 -3.34 29.75 -9.10
CA ASN A 2 -4.37 28.96 -8.43
C ASN A 2 -4.28 27.51 -8.91
N TYR A 3 -3.84 26.59 -8.05
CA TYR A 3 -3.85 25.17 -8.37
C TYR A 3 -5.29 24.66 -8.27
N SER A 4 -6.01 24.75 -9.38
CA SER A 4 -7.31 24.08 -9.49
C SER A 4 -7.03 22.58 -9.58
N LEU A 5 -7.24 21.88 -8.47
CA LEU A 5 -7.22 20.42 -8.37
C LEU A 5 -8.19 19.75 -9.39
N SER A 6 -9.07 20.55 -9.99
CA SER A 6 -10.10 20.22 -10.98
C SER A 6 -9.59 20.11 -12.42
N GLY A 7 -8.36 20.55 -12.72
CA GLY A 7 -7.85 20.65 -14.11
C GLY A 7 -7.14 19.40 -14.65
N LEU A 8 -6.73 18.46 -13.79
CA LEU A 8 -5.89 17.31 -14.16
C LEU A 8 -6.65 15.99 -14.38
N CYS A 9 -7.91 15.93 -13.98
CA CYS A 9 -8.75 14.76 -14.23
C CYS A 9 -9.76 15.09 -15.34
N LYS A 10 -9.44 14.72 -16.59
CA LYS A 10 -10.49 14.44 -17.58
C LYS A 10 -11.16 13.12 -17.20
N CYS A 11 -11.89 13.11 -16.09
CA CYS A 11 -12.83 12.04 -15.78
C CYS A 11 -13.95 12.14 -16.84
N SER A 12 -13.82 11.39 -17.93
CA SER A 12 -14.97 11.12 -18.79
C SER A 12 -16.03 10.46 -17.93
N ALA A 13 -17.28 10.89 -18.04
CA ALA A 13 -18.41 10.50 -17.18
C ALA A 13 -18.72 8.98 -17.15
N SER A 14 -17.94 8.15 -17.85
CA SER A 14 -18.09 6.70 -17.99
C SER A 14 -16.80 5.89 -17.76
N GLY A 15 -15.67 6.51 -17.40
CA GLY A 15 -14.38 5.82 -17.30
C GLY A 15 -13.59 6.16 -16.04
N ILE A 16 -13.09 5.13 -15.36
CA ILE A 16 -12.18 5.29 -14.21
C ILE A 16 -10.87 5.91 -14.71
N CYS A 17 -10.51 7.08 -14.19
CA CYS A 17 -9.27 7.77 -14.56
C CYS A 17 -8.05 7.00 -14.01
N PRO A 18 -7.02 6.70 -14.83
CA PRO A 18 -5.84 5.96 -14.37
C PRO A 18 -5.10 6.68 -13.24
N PHE A 19 -5.05 8.01 -13.27
CA PHE A 19 -4.51 8.83 -12.19
C PHE A 19 -5.25 8.60 -10.86
N CYS A 20 -6.59 8.50 -10.90
CA CYS A 20 -7.37 8.22 -9.70
C CYS A 20 -7.12 6.80 -9.17
N ILE A 21 -6.91 5.82 -10.05
CA ILE A 21 -6.56 4.45 -9.66
C ILE A 21 -5.19 4.44 -8.98
N GLU A 22 -4.18 5.02 -9.61
CA GLU A 22 -2.81 5.07 -9.08
C GLU A 22 -2.72 5.80 -7.75
N LEU A 23 -3.43 6.93 -7.61
CA LEU A 23 -3.53 7.66 -6.34
C LEU A 23 -4.19 6.79 -5.27
N THR A 24 -5.29 6.13 -5.60
CA THR A 24 -6.01 5.25 -4.67
C THR A 24 -5.13 4.09 -4.22
N LEU A 25 -4.46 3.42 -5.15
CA LEU A 25 -3.53 2.33 -4.86
C LEU A 25 -2.37 2.79 -3.97
N SER A 26 -1.81 3.97 -4.26
CA SER A 26 -0.70 4.54 -3.47
C SER A 26 -1.15 4.86 -2.04
N VAL A 27 -2.33 5.44 -1.86
CA VAL A 27 -2.90 5.71 -0.52
C VAL A 27 -3.17 4.41 0.23
N ILE A 28 -3.78 3.41 -0.42
CA ILE A 28 -4.02 2.09 0.18
C ILE A 28 -2.71 1.44 0.60
N ALA A 29 -1.69 1.47 -0.27
CA ALA A 29 -0.37 0.90 0.04
C ALA A 29 0.25 1.56 1.27
N MET A 30 0.21 2.89 1.37
CA MET A 30 0.72 3.61 2.55
C MET A 30 -0.03 3.23 3.83
N LEU A 31 -1.37 3.15 3.78
CA LEU A 31 -2.19 2.73 4.93
C LEU A 31 -1.87 1.30 5.36
N LEU A 32 -1.71 0.37 4.40
CA LEU A 32 -1.30 -1.01 4.68
C LEU A 32 0.10 -1.07 5.28
N GLY A 33 1.06 -0.29 4.75
CA GLY A 33 2.41 -0.19 5.30
C GLY A 33 2.41 0.26 6.76
N ILE A 34 1.66 1.31 7.08
CA ILE A 34 1.48 1.79 8.47
C ILE A 34 0.83 0.70 9.34
N PHE A 35 -0.21 0.05 8.84
CA PHE A 35 -0.91 -1.01 9.57
C PHE A 35 0.00 -2.20 9.89
N PHE A 36 0.88 -2.59 8.96
CA PHE A 36 1.84 -3.68 9.15
C PHE A 36 2.89 -3.35 10.22
N ILE A 37 3.31 -2.09 10.32
CA ILE A 37 4.24 -1.62 11.36
C ILE A 37 3.57 -1.65 12.74
N TRP A 38 2.31 -1.21 12.82
CA TRP A 38 1.58 -1.08 14.08
C TRP A 38 1.12 -2.43 14.63
N GLN A 39 0.54 -3.30 13.78
CA GLN A 39 -0.12 -4.53 14.21
C GLN A 39 0.46 -5.78 13.51
N PRO A 40 1.79 -6.04 13.60
CA PRO A 40 2.42 -7.14 12.87
C PRO A 40 1.89 -8.51 13.29
N LYS A 41 1.50 -8.69 14.55
CA LYS A 41 0.93 -9.96 15.04
C LYS A 41 -0.37 -10.33 14.32
N ARG A 42 -1.27 -9.37 14.14
CA ARG A 42 -2.54 -9.60 13.42
C ARG A 42 -2.33 -9.93 11.95
N ILE A 43 -1.31 -9.34 11.33
CA ILE A 43 -0.92 -9.65 9.95
C ILE A 43 -0.42 -11.08 9.82
N ILE A 44 0.46 -11.51 10.72
CA ILE A 44 0.98 -12.88 10.75
C ILE A 44 -0.17 -13.88 10.97
N GLU A 45 -1.08 -13.60 11.90
CA GLU A 45 -2.26 -14.44 12.14
C GLU A 45 -3.20 -14.49 10.93
N ALA A 46 -3.46 -13.35 10.29
CA ALA A 46 -4.25 -13.29 9.06
C ALA A 46 -3.58 -14.08 7.93
N GLN A 47 -2.26 -13.99 7.80
CA GLN A 47 -1.50 -14.80 6.86
C GLN A 47 -1.67 -16.28 7.17
N ILE A 48 -1.51 -16.73 8.41
CA ILE A 48 -1.74 -18.14 8.77
C ILE A 48 -3.19 -18.56 8.45
N ALA A 49 -4.17 -17.70 8.73
CA ALA A 49 -5.58 -17.97 8.46
C ALA A 49 -5.90 -18.08 6.95
N ILE A 50 -5.29 -17.26 6.10
CA ILE A 50 -5.47 -17.29 4.64
C ILE A 50 -4.93 -18.59 4.03
N TYR A 51 -3.84 -19.12 4.59
CA TYR A 51 -3.18 -20.32 4.05
C TYR A 51 -3.79 -21.62 4.59
N ARG A 52 -4.51 -21.56 5.71
CA ARG A 52 -5.16 -22.72 6.35
C ARG A 52 -6.16 -23.47 5.45
N PRO A 53 -7.04 -22.82 4.65
CA PRO A 53 -7.93 -23.50 3.71
C PRO A 53 -7.22 -24.35 2.66
N PHE A 54 -5.99 -24.00 2.30
CA PHE A 54 -5.16 -24.76 1.35
C PHE A 54 -4.43 -25.94 2.01
N ASN A 55 -4.75 -26.26 3.27
CA ASN A 55 -4.07 -27.25 4.10
C ASN A 55 -2.56 -26.99 4.26
N TRP A 56 -2.13 -25.75 4.06
CA TRP A 56 -0.76 -25.33 4.31
C TRP A 56 -0.60 -24.91 5.77
N LYS A 57 0.15 -25.73 6.52
CA LYS A 57 0.57 -25.40 7.89
C LYS A 57 1.74 -24.42 7.84
N ILE A 58 1.44 -23.15 8.06
CA ILE A 58 2.45 -22.12 8.30
C ILE A 58 2.54 -21.92 9.81
N GLU A 59 3.71 -22.21 10.36
CA GLU A 59 4.03 -21.96 11.76
C GLU A 59 5.26 -21.05 11.84
N PRO A 60 5.24 -20.00 12.67
CA PRO A 60 6.37 -19.10 12.80
C PRO A 60 7.54 -19.85 13.45
N VAL A 61 8.70 -19.90 12.77
CA VAL A 61 9.93 -20.48 13.33
C VAL A 61 10.36 -19.74 14.60
N SER A 62 10.17 -18.42 14.61
CA SER A 62 10.36 -17.57 15.78
C SER A 62 9.46 -16.34 15.67
N MET A 63 8.52 -16.20 16.60
CA MET A 63 7.56 -15.10 16.56
C MET A 63 8.25 -13.72 16.60
N GLU A 64 9.36 -13.59 17.32
CA GLU A 64 10.11 -12.34 17.39
C GLU A 64 10.78 -11.96 16.06
N LYS A 65 11.25 -12.95 15.29
CA LYS A 65 11.83 -12.72 13.97
C LYS A 65 10.75 -12.33 12.98
N GLU A 66 9.62 -13.03 12.99
CA GLU A 66 8.48 -12.70 12.13
C GLU A 66 7.95 -11.30 12.41
N ILE A 67 7.79 -10.90 13.67
CA ILE A 67 7.36 -9.53 14.02
C ILE A 67 8.32 -8.47 13.45
N ARG A 68 9.63 -8.70 13.55
CA ARG A 68 10.64 -7.79 12.99
C ARG A 68 10.55 -7.73 11.47
N ASN A 69 10.40 -8.87 10.81
CA ASN A 69 10.28 -8.95 9.36
C ASN A 69 9.00 -8.30 8.85
N THR A 70 7.85 -8.53 9.50
CA THR A 70 6.58 -7.89 9.12
C THR A 70 6.62 -6.38 9.31
N ARG A 71 7.30 -5.88 10.36
CA ARG A 71 7.53 -4.45 10.52
C ARG A 71 8.42 -3.89 9.42
N LEU A 72 9.52 -4.56 9.07
CA LEU A 72 10.40 -4.15 7.97
C LEU A 72 9.66 -4.16 6.63
N MET A 73 8.82 -5.17 6.38
CA MET A 73 7.94 -5.21 5.21
C MET A 73 6.99 -4.01 5.20
N GLY A 74 6.35 -3.68 6.33
CA GLY A 74 5.50 -2.50 6.43
C GLY A 74 6.23 -1.20 6.14
N VAL A 75 7.46 -1.03 6.64
CA VAL A 75 8.33 0.12 6.33
C VAL A 75 8.66 0.17 4.84
N ALA A 76 9.02 -0.96 4.24
CA ALA A 76 9.32 -1.02 2.81
C ALA A 76 8.11 -0.63 1.95
N VAL A 77 6.92 -1.16 2.27
CA VAL A 77 5.67 -0.81 1.58
C VAL A 77 5.36 0.69 1.72
N LEU A 78 5.55 1.25 2.91
CA LEU A 78 5.34 2.68 3.15
C LEU A 78 6.31 3.54 2.32
N ILE A 79 7.59 3.18 2.28
CA ILE A 79 8.60 3.88 1.46
C ILE A 79 8.23 3.84 -0.02
N VAL A 80 7.88 2.67 -0.55
CA VAL A 80 7.45 2.52 -1.94
C VAL A 80 6.19 3.34 -2.23
N GLY A 81 5.22 3.35 -1.32
CA GLY A 81 4.02 4.16 -1.43
C GLY A 81 4.31 5.67 -1.49
N VAL A 82 5.24 6.15 -0.65
CA VAL A 82 5.69 7.56 -0.68
C VAL A 82 6.43 7.89 -1.97
N ILE A 83 7.34 7.02 -2.44
CA ILE A 83 8.05 7.21 -3.71
C ILE A 83 7.07 7.24 -4.89
N SER A 84 6.07 6.35 -4.90
CA SER A 84 5.00 6.33 -5.90
C SER A 84 4.24 7.65 -5.92
N LEU A 85 3.81 8.14 -4.74
CA LEU A 85 3.09 9.40 -4.62
C LEU A 85 3.92 10.60 -5.11
N ILE A 86 5.21 10.67 -4.73
CA ILE A 86 6.13 11.72 -5.19
C ILE A 86 6.29 11.65 -6.71
N SER A 87 6.51 10.45 -7.26
CA SER A 87 6.69 10.25 -8.70
C SER A 87 5.45 10.68 -9.48
N MET A 88 4.26 10.37 -8.98
CA MET A 88 2.98 10.79 -9.56
C MET A 88 2.84 12.31 -9.55
N ILE A 89 3.17 12.97 -8.43
CA ILE A 89 3.16 14.43 -8.33
C ILE A 89 4.17 15.04 -9.30
N MET A 90 5.40 14.52 -9.38
CA MET A 90 6.41 15.03 -10.33
C MET A 90 5.97 14.84 -11.78
N ALA A 91 5.42 13.68 -12.14
CA ALA A 91 4.91 13.41 -13.48
C ALA A 91 3.81 14.41 -13.86
N SER A 92 2.87 14.69 -12.96
CA SER A 92 1.80 15.68 -13.18
C SER A 92 2.28 17.13 -13.32
N ARG A 93 3.54 17.44 -13.00
CA ARG A 93 4.14 18.77 -13.17
C ARG A 93 4.90 18.93 -14.49
N VAL A 94 5.27 17.82 -15.11
CA VAL A 94 6.06 17.78 -16.35
C VAL A 94 5.18 17.81 -17.60
N TYR A 95 3.95 17.30 -17.50
CA TYR A 95 2.92 17.36 -18.55
C TYR A 95 1.91 18.48 -18.28
#